data_AF-A0A6G1GWN2-F1
#
_entry.id   AF-A0A6G1GWN2-F1
#
_cell.length_a   1.000
_cell.length_b   1.000
_cell.length_c   1.000
_cell.angle_alpha   90.00
_cell.angle_beta   90.00
_cell.angle_gamma   90.00
#
_symmetry.space_group_name_H-M   'P 1'
#
loop_
_entity.id
_entity.type
_entity.pdbx_description
1 polymer ?
#
loop_
_entity_poly.entity_id
_entity_poly.type
_entity_poly.pdbx_seq_one_letter_code
_entity_poly.pdbx_strand_id
1 'polypeptide(L)'
;MEHTSEAEVSPPVSPTAEPSKKIVHHSKSNALDAGENGRPITCHYPGHPPWRFYALEDYELHVKQRHTHICHECEKNFPTSHILELHLAEFHDPFNALKRERGDKTFGCLVEDCNIMSLTFSQRNKHAMDVHNFPPVVHP
;
A
#
# COMPACT_ATOMS: atom_id res chain seq x y z
N MET A 1 -32.50 23.11 51.99
CA MET A 1 -31.66 24.28 52.27
C MET A 1 -30.70 24.38 51.10
N GLU A 2 -31.02 25.23 50.11
CA GLU A 2 -30.42 26.59 49.98
C GLU A 2 -28.98 26.47 49.45
N HIS A 3 -28.48 27.13 48.40
CA HIS A 3 -28.95 28.14 47.44
C HIS A 3 -27.85 28.21 46.34
N THR A 4 -28.24 28.47 45.08
CA THR A 4 -27.58 29.35 44.06
C THR A 4 -26.11 29.06 43.63
N SER A 5 -25.68 29.18 42.37
CA SER A 5 -26.01 30.20 41.37
C SER A 5 -25.69 29.74 39.94
N GLU A 6 -26.56 30.14 39.01
CA GLU A 6 -26.30 30.29 37.58
C GLU A 6 -25.45 31.55 37.30
N ALA A 7 -24.64 31.52 36.24
CA ALA A 7 -24.42 32.67 35.36
C ALA A 7 -23.84 32.21 34.01
N GLU A 8 -24.59 32.51 32.95
CA GLU A 8 -24.22 32.39 31.54
C GLU A 8 -23.13 33.39 31.11
N VAL A 9 -22.49 33.14 29.96
CA VAL A 9 -22.53 34.00 28.75
C VAL A 9 -21.71 33.33 27.63
N SER A 10 -22.31 33.24 26.44
CA SER A 10 -21.75 32.59 25.22
C SER A 10 -21.05 33.62 24.27
N PRO A 11 -20.74 33.32 22.99
CA PRO A 11 -19.44 33.51 22.29
C PRO A 11 -19.50 34.77 21.37
N PRO A 12 -18.77 35.00 20.23
CA PRO A 12 -17.75 34.22 19.52
C PRO A 12 -16.51 35.03 19.05
N VAL A 13 -15.41 34.35 18.68
CA VAL A 13 -14.53 34.89 17.63
C VAL A 13 -13.78 33.77 16.89
N SER A 14 -14.07 33.66 15.59
CA SER A 14 -13.20 33.11 14.54
C SER A 14 -12.87 34.29 13.61
N PRO A 15 -11.93 34.23 12.65
CA PRO A 15 -10.76 33.36 12.47
C PRO A 15 -9.47 34.22 12.38
N THR A 16 -8.29 33.60 12.48
CA THR A 16 -7.07 34.20 11.89
C THR A 16 -6.35 33.13 11.10
N ALA A 17 -6.55 33.19 9.79
CA ALA A 17 -5.62 32.66 8.82
C ALA A 17 -4.40 33.58 8.78
N GLU A 18 -3.19 33.02 8.67
CA GLU A 18 -1.98 33.65 8.11
C GLU A 18 -0.88 32.56 7.93
N PRO A 19 0.11 32.77 7.05
CA PRO A 19 0.38 31.81 5.97
C PRO A 19 1.81 31.22 5.94
N SER A 20 1.98 30.21 5.08
CA SER A 20 3.19 29.88 4.30
C SER A 20 4.53 29.65 5.03
N LYS A 21 4.97 28.39 5.05
CA LYS A 21 6.39 28.07 4.75
C LYS A 21 6.43 27.22 3.48
N LYS A 22 6.59 27.92 2.35
CA LYS A 22 6.90 27.30 1.07
C LYS A 22 8.32 26.76 1.15
N ILE A 23 8.48 25.44 1.18
CA ILE A 23 9.78 24.83 0.92
C ILE A 23 10.03 25.03 -0.58
N VAL A 24 10.88 26.00 -0.87
CA VAL A 24 11.39 26.29 -2.20
C VAL A 24 12.37 25.17 -2.56
N HIS A 25 11.93 24.19 -3.33
CA HIS A 25 12.84 23.41 -4.16
C HIS A 25 13.04 24.16 -5.46
N HIS A 26 14.06 25.00 -5.47
CA HIS A 26 14.55 25.65 -6.67
C HIS A 26 15.55 24.71 -7.35
N SER A 27 15.05 23.89 -8.27
CA SER A 27 15.88 23.27 -9.31
C SER A 27 15.15 23.43 -10.63
N LYS A 28 15.63 24.39 -11.42
CA LYS A 28 15.24 24.55 -12.82
C LYS A 28 15.78 23.36 -13.61
N SER A 29 14.91 22.46 -14.02
CA SER A 29 15.10 21.61 -15.18
C SER A 29 13.93 21.84 -16.12
N ASN A 30 14.27 22.17 -17.37
CA ASN A 30 13.32 22.49 -18.42
C ASN A 30 12.60 21.18 -18.82
N ALA A 31 11.48 20.87 -18.19
CA ALA A 31 10.70 19.67 -18.48
C ALA A 31 9.94 19.88 -19.80
N LEU A 32 10.56 19.46 -20.91
CA LEU A 32 9.87 19.32 -22.19
C LEU A 32 9.29 17.90 -22.28
N ASP A 33 7.99 17.87 -21.99
CA ASP A 33 6.93 17.09 -22.61
C ASP A 33 6.93 15.56 -22.51
N ALA A 34 6.16 15.06 -21.55
CA ALA A 34 5.70 13.69 -21.56
C ALA A 34 4.45 13.58 -22.46
N GLY A 35 4.64 13.00 -23.65
CA GLY A 35 3.62 12.76 -24.68
C GLY A 35 4.00 13.46 -25.99
N GLU A 36 3.80 12.82 -27.15
CA GLU A 36 3.89 13.56 -28.41
C GLU A 36 2.88 14.74 -28.34
N ASN A 37 3.36 15.97 -28.14
CA ASN A 37 2.63 17.25 -28.17
C ASN A 37 1.88 17.70 -26.88
N GLY A 38 2.39 17.50 -25.67
CA GLY A 38 1.82 18.08 -24.44
C GLY A 38 0.67 17.29 -23.83
N ARG A 39 0.47 16.05 -24.29
CA ARG A 39 -0.63 15.19 -23.87
C ARG A 39 -0.23 14.38 -22.65
N PRO A 40 -1.00 14.42 -21.55
CA PRO A 40 -0.64 13.69 -20.35
C PRO A 40 -0.56 12.18 -20.61
N ILE A 41 0.48 11.55 -20.08
CA ILE A 41 0.57 10.09 -19.97
C ILE A 41 -0.48 9.65 -18.96
N THR A 42 -1.34 8.70 -19.33
CA THR A 42 -2.39 8.21 -18.45
C THR A 42 -2.15 6.74 -18.11
N CYS A 43 -2.03 6.43 -16.82
CA CYS A 43 -2.02 5.05 -16.34
C CYS A 43 -3.44 4.50 -16.29
N HIS A 44 -3.66 3.35 -16.92
CA HIS A 44 -4.95 2.63 -16.93
C HIS A 44 -4.86 1.25 -16.24
N TYR A 45 -3.77 0.97 -15.53
CA TYR A 45 -3.65 -0.28 -14.79
C TYR A 45 -4.67 -0.36 -13.65
N PRO A 46 -5.16 -1.57 -13.32
CA PRO A 46 -6.05 -1.80 -12.19
C PRO A 46 -5.38 -1.42 -10.85
N GLY A 47 -6.21 -1.21 -9.82
CA GLY A 47 -5.74 -0.87 -8.47
C GLY A 47 -5.72 0.62 -8.12
N HIS A 48 -6.07 1.51 -9.07
CA HIS A 48 -6.38 2.91 -8.82
C HIS A 48 -7.22 3.52 -9.97
N PRO A 49 -7.91 4.66 -9.77
CA PRO A 49 -8.53 5.41 -10.86
C PRO A 49 -7.50 5.87 -11.90
N PRO A 50 -7.85 6.11 -13.18
CA PRO A 50 -6.89 6.58 -14.16
C PRO A 50 -6.15 7.84 -13.71
N TRP A 51 -4.83 7.73 -13.60
CA TRP A 51 -3.96 8.82 -13.13
C TRP A 51 -3.17 9.40 -14.29
N ARG A 52 -3.09 10.73 -14.32
CA ARG A 52 -2.46 11.49 -15.39
C ARG A 52 -1.16 12.11 -14.92
N PHE A 53 -0.15 12.00 -15.76
CA PHE A 53 1.21 12.49 -15.51
C PHE A 53 1.63 13.38 -16.69
N TYR A 54 2.32 14.48 -16.39
CA TYR A 54 2.81 15.42 -17.40
C TYR A 54 4.34 15.39 -17.54
N ALA A 55 5.01 14.61 -16.67
CA ALA A 55 6.42 14.27 -16.77
C ALA A 55 6.56 12.74 -16.84
N LEU A 56 7.49 12.27 -17.66
CA LEU A 56 7.76 10.84 -17.82
C LEU A 56 8.28 10.23 -16.51
N GLU A 57 9.16 10.95 -15.82
CA GLU A 57 9.75 10.51 -14.55
C GLU A 57 8.68 10.25 -13.47
N ASP A 58 7.65 11.09 -13.38
CA ASP A 58 6.55 10.90 -12.44
C ASP A 58 5.74 9.63 -12.76
N TYR A 59 5.52 9.37 -14.06
CA TYR A 59 4.83 8.16 -14.52
C TYR A 59 5.66 6.90 -14.24
N GLU A 60 6.97 6.93 -14.51
CA GLU A 60 7.88 5.80 -14.23
C GLU A 60 7.95 5.49 -12.74
N LEU A 61 8.07 6.53 -11.89
CA LEU A 61 8.03 6.37 -10.44
C LEU A 61 6.70 5.76 -9.97
N HIS A 62 5.58 6.22 -10.55
CA HIS A 62 4.27 5.66 -10.28
C HIS A 62 4.19 4.16 -10.64
N VAL A 63 4.61 3.78 -11.85
CA VAL A 63 4.64 2.38 -12.29
C VAL A 63 5.53 1.54 -11.38
N LYS A 64 6.70 2.07 -10.99
CA LYS A 64 7.61 1.40 -10.08
C LYS A 64 6.99 1.15 -8.69
N GLN A 65 6.24 2.12 -8.17
CA GLN A 65 5.65 2.02 -6.84
C GLN A 65 4.34 1.24 -6.79
N ARG A 66 3.57 1.21 -7.90
CA ARG A 66 2.20 0.70 -7.90
C ARG A 66 1.98 -0.54 -8.75
N HIS A 67 2.85 -0.80 -9.72
CA HIS A 67 2.61 -1.82 -10.76
C HIS A 67 3.77 -2.78 -10.97
N THR A 68 4.85 -2.69 -10.17
CA THR A 68 6.01 -3.60 -10.31
C THR A 68 5.73 -5.00 -9.78
N HIS A 69 4.85 -5.15 -8.79
CA HIS A 69 4.57 -6.43 -8.15
C HIS A 69 3.07 -6.74 -8.21
N ILE A 70 2.52 -6.73 -9.43
CA ILE A 70 1.12 -7.06 -9.67
C ILE A 70 0.96 -8.53 -10.09
N CYS A 71 -0.04 -9.21 -9.54
CA CYS A 71 -0.47 -10.50 -10.07
C CYS A 71 -1.32 -10.29 -11.31
N HIS A 72 -0.91 -10.82 -12.45
CA HIS A 72 -1.64 -10.66 -13.71
C HIS A 72 -2.92 -11.52 -13.80
N GLU A 73 -3.10 -12.49 -12.90
CA GLU A 73 -4.31 -13.32 -12.87
C GLU A 73 -5.45 -12.71 -12.06
N CYS A 74 -5.13 -12.06 -10.93
CA CYS A 74 -6.14 -11.48 -10.03
C CYS A 74 -5.99 -9.97 -9.79
N GLU A 75 -5.07 -9.32 -10.50
CA GLU A 75 -4.84 -7.86 -10.50
C GLU A 75 -4.50 -7.26 -9.14
N LYS A 76 -4.09 -8.07 -8.17
CA LYS A 76 -3.65 -7.61 -6.84
C LYS A 76 -2.22 -7.10 -6.89
N ASN A 77 -1.96 -5.96 -6.26
CA ASN A 77 -0.63 -5.39 -6.08
C ASN A 77 -0.02 -5.85 -4.74
N PHE A 78 1.27 -6.13 -4.74
CA PHE A 78 2.05 -6.59 -3.59
C PHE A 78 3.21 -5.65 -3.29
N PRO A 79 3.71 -5.60 -2.04
CA PRO A 79 4.74 -4.64 -1.68
C PRO A 79 6.16 -5.06 -2.13
N THR A 80 6.41 -6.36 -2.33
CA THR A 80 7.70 -6.89 -2.79
C THR A 80 7.52 -8.06 -3.77
N SER A 81 8.57 -8.39 -4.53
CA SER A 81 8.59 -9.56 -5.44
C SER A 81 8.34 -10.86 -4.68
N HIS A 82 8.99 -11.05 -3.52
CA HIS A 82 8.81 -12.24 -2.70
C HIS A 82 7.35 -12.49 -2.31
N ILE A 83 6.63 -11.44 -1.90
CA ILE A 83 5.22 -11.59 -1.51
C ILE A 83 4.34 -11.90 -2.73
N LEU A 84 4.66 -11.33 -3.91
CA LEU A 84 3.99 -11.69 -5.16
C LEU A 84 4.25 -13.17 -5.52
N GLU A 85 5.49 -13.65 -5.43
CA GLU A 85 5.87 -15.03 -5.72
C GLU A 85 5.18 -16.01 -4.79
N LEU A 86 5.14 -15.71 -3.48
CA LEU A 86 4.36 -16.47 -2.51
C LEU A 86 2.88 -16.50 -2.89
N HIS A 87 2.30 -15.37 -3.29
CA HIS A 87 0.90 -15.33 -3.70
C HIS A 87 0.64 -16.23 -4.93
N LEU A 88 1.49 -16.17 -5.96
CA LEU A 88 1.36 -17.03 -7.13
C LEU A 88 1.45 -18.50 -6.73
N ALA A 89 2.45 -18.87 -5.91
CA ALA A 89 2.63 -20.23 -5.43
C ALA A 89 1.48 -20.71 -4.51
N GLU A 90 0.90 -19.84 -3.68
CA GLU A 90 -0.09 -20.22 -2.67
C GLU A 90 -1.52 -20.27 -3.22
N PHE A 91 -1.83 -19.50 -4.26
CA PHE A 91 -3.20 -19.28 -4.77
C PHE A 91 -3.39 -19.59 -6.25
N HIS A 92 -2.34 -19.53 -7.06
CA HIS A 92 -2.40 -19.70 -8.51
C HIS A 92 -1.64 -20.93 -9.04
N ASP A 93 -0.90 -21.63 -8.18
CA ASP A 93 -0.23 -22.89 -8.53
C ASP A 93 -1.10 -24.12 -8.18
N PRO A 94 -1.66 -24.84 -9.19
CA PRO A 94 -2.47 -26.03 -8.96
C PRO A 94 -1.69 -27.17 -8.30
N PHE A 95 -0.37 -27.26 -8.51
CA PHE A 95 0.44 -28.31 -7.87
C PHE A 95 0.57 -28.07 -6.37
N ASN A 96 0.68 -26.82 -5.94
CA ASN A 96 0.66 -26.49 -4.52
C ASN A 96 -0.71 -26.69 -3.89
N ALA A 97 -1.80 -26.50 -4.65
CA ALA A 97 -3.14 -26.90 -4.18
C ALA A 97 -3.20 -28.41 -3.87
N LEU A 98 -2.71 -29.26 -4.78
CA LEU A 98 -2.65 -30.72 -4.58
C LEU A 98 -1.73 -31.11 -3.41
N LYS A 99 -0.58 -30.46 -3.25
CA LYS A 99 0.31 -30.67 -2.08
C LYS A 99 -0.41 -30.35 -0.77
N ARG A 100 -1.22 -29.28 -0.75
CA ARG A 100 -2.00 -28.88 0.42
C ARG A 100 -3.06 -29.92 0.78
N GLU A 101 -3.74 -30.51 -0.20
CA GLU A 101 -4.69 -31.62 0.03
C GLU A 101 -4.01 -32.84 0.65
N ARG A 102 -2.73 -33.06 0.36
CA ARG A 102 -1.90 -34.13 0.97
C ARG A 102 -1.35 -33.78 2.35
N GLY A 103 -1.59 -32.56 2.84
CA GLY A 103 -1.12 -32.08 4.14
C GLY A 103 0.29 -31.47 4.13
N ASP A 104 0.82 -31.13 2.96
CA ASP A 104 2.12 -30.46 2.87
C ASP A 104 2.03 -28.97 3.24
N LYS A 105 3.12 -28.45 3.82
CA LYS A 105 3.27 -27.02 4.13
C LYS A 105 3.54 -26.24 2.84
N THR A 106 2.62 -25.37 2.48
CA THR A 106 2.66 -24.61 1.22
C THR A 106 2.64 -23.09 1.41
N PHE A 107 2.46 -22.60 2.64
CA PHE A 107 2.47 -21.17 2.94
C PHE A 107 3.85 -20.71 3.43
N GLY A 108 4.55 -19.91 2.65
CA GLY A 108 5.89 -19.42 3.00
C GLY A 108 5.86 -18.18 3.88
N CYS A 109 6.91 -17.96 4.67
CA CYS A 109 7.03 -16.74 5.48
C CYS A 109 7.15 -15.49 4.60
N LEU A 110 6.54 -14.39 5.03
CA LEU A 110 6.54 -13.12 4.31
C LEU A 110 7.89 -12.38 4.32
N VAL A 111 8.85 -12.82 5.14
CA VAL A 111 10.20 -12.26 5.21
C VAL A 111 11.11 -13.04 4.25
N GLU A 112 11.80 -12.35 3.34
CA GLU A 112 12.57 -12.96 2.24
C GLU A 112 13.67 -13.92 2.74
N ASP A 113 14.35 -13.57 3.84
CA ASP A 113 15.40 -14.41 4.42
C ASP A 113 14.87 -15.53 5.34
N CYS A 114 13.55 -15.72 5.43
CA CYS A 114 12.92 -16.72 6.30
C CYS A 114 12.32 -17.88 5.50
N ASN A 115 12.94 -19.05 5.62
CA ASN A 115 12.54 -20.27 4.89
C ASN A 115 11.48 -21.13 5.60
N ILE A 116 10.76 -20.56 6.58
CA ILE A 116 9.75 -21.30 7.33
C ILE A 116 8.48 -21.45 6.49
N MET A 117 8.04 -22.70 6.33
CA MET A 117 6.77 -23.05 5.69
C MET A 117 5.71 -23.43 6.74
N SER A 118 4.47 -23.03 6.49
CA SER A 118 3.30 -23.22 7.35
C SER A 118 2.21 -24.02 6.64
N LEU A 119 1.36 -24.70 7.40
CA LEU A 119 0.21 -25.45 6.83
C LEU A 119 -0.95 -24.52 6.47
N THR A 120 -1.11 -23.42 7.21
CA THR A 120 -2.21 -22.48 7.03
C THR A 120 -1.74 -21.04 7.11
N PHE A 121 -2.52 -20.14 6.52
CA PHE A 121 -2.33 -18.69 6.64
C PHE A 121 -2.28 -18.23 8.11
N SER A 122 -3.15 -18.76 8.97
CA SER A 122 -3.16 -18.41 10.40
C SER A 122 -1.87 -18.83 11.11
N GLN A 123 -1.30 -19.98 10.77
CA GLN A 123 -0.01 -20.41 11.31
C GLN A 123 1.13 -19.52 10.83
N ARG A 124 1.13 -19.12 9.54
CA ARG A 124 2.11 -18.16 9.01
C ARG A 124 2.03 -16.82 9.74
N ASN A 125 0.82 -16.29 9.95
CA ASN A 125 0.66 -15.02 10.66
C ASN A 125 1.14 -15.12 12.10
N LYS A 126 0.84 -16.24 12.78
CA LYS A 126 1.40 -16.51 14.10
C LYS A 126 2.92 -16.51 14.09
N HIS A 127 3.54 -17.20 13.13
CA HIS A 127 5.00 -17.19 12.96
C HIS A 127 5.55 -15.77 12.73
N ALA A 128 4.90 -14.97 11.88
CA ALA A 128 5.32 -13.59 11.64
C ALA A 128 5.25 -12.73 12.91
N MET A 129 4.25 -12.93 13.76
CA MET A 129 4.15 -12.24 15.06
C MET A 129 5.22 -12.74 16.04
N ASP A 130 5.33 -14.06 16.22
CA ASP A 130 6.17 -14.67 17.25
C ASP A 130 7.68 -14.54 16.93
N VAL A 131 8.06 -14.65 15.66
CA VAL A 131 9.47 -14.70 15.21
C VAL A 131 9.94 -13.38 14.62
N HIS A 132 9.08 -12.66 13.91
CA HIS A 132 9.45 -11.40 13.24
C HIS A 132 8.84 -10.16 13.91
N ASN A 133 8.13 -10.33 15.03
CA ASN A 133 7.51 -9.25 15.80
C ASN A 133 6.57 -8.36 14.97
N PHE A 134 5.93 -8.95 13.95
CA PHE A 134 4.93 -8.22 13.17
C PHE A 134 3.75 -7.86 14.07
N PRO A 135 3.11 -6.69 13.85
CA PRO A 135 1.94 -6.31 14.62
C PRO A 135 0.82 -7.33 14.41
N PRO A 136 -0.06 -7.52 15.41
CA PRO A 136 -1.22 -8.37 15.24
C PRO A 136 -2.11 -7.81 14.12
N VAL A 137 -2.56 -8.69 13.24
CA VAL A 137 -3.52 -8.34 12.19
C VAL A 137 -4.87 -8.10 12.86
N VAL A 138 -5.17 -6.83 13.14
CA VAL A 138 -6.50 -6.43 13.61
C VAL A 138 -7.37 -6.29 12.37
N HIS A 139 -8.26 -7.26 12.13
CA HIS A 139 -9.29 -7.12 11.11
C HIS A 139 -10.33 -6.10 11.61
N PRO A 140 -10.57 -5.00 10.89
CA PRO A 140 -11.67 -4.07 11.21
C PRO A 140 -13.04 -4.71 11.00
#